data_AF-A0A968MDC9-F1
#
_entry.id   AF-A0A968MDC9-F1
#
_cell.length_a   1.000
_cell.length_b   1.000
_cell.length_c   1.000
_cell.angle_alpha   90.00
_cell.angle_beta   90.00
_cell.angle_gamma   90.00
#
_symmetry.space_group_name_H-M   'P 1'
#
loop_
_entity.id
_entity.type
_entity.pdbx_description
1 polymer ?
#
loop_
_entity_poly.entity_id
_entity_poly.type
_entity_poly.pdbx_seq_one_letter_code
_entity_poly.pdbx_strand_id
1 'polypeptide(L)'
;MRSPDSSVSFWCSMFPLFSPIVMPARMAFDPPIWEVLLSLVLLVLSAIFFVWLSARIYRVGILLYGKKNNLKEIWKWMFYKG
;
A
#
# COMPACT_ATOMS: atom_id res chain seq x y z
N MET A 1 16.50 -5.18 23.72
CA MET A 1 16.63 -6.47 22.99
C MET A 1 15.48 -7.38 23.40
N ARG A 2 14.84 -8.08 22.44
CA ARG A 2 13.82 -9.14 22.58
C ARG A 2 12.36 -8.72 22.84
N SER A 3 11.60 -8.64 21.75
CA SER A 3 10.21 -9.12 21.68
C SER A 3 9.91 -9.51 20.23
N PRO A 4 10.38 -10.68 19.76
CA PRO A 4 10.03 -11.23 18.44
C PRO A 4 8.51 -11.35 18.20
N ASP A 5 7.70 -11.32 19.26
CA ASP A 5 6.23 -11.35 19.27
C ASP A 5 5.54 -9.98 19.40
N SER A 6 6.28 -8.87 19.30
CA SER A 6 5.61 -7.56 19.39
C SER A 6 4.69 -7.37 18.18
N SER A 7 3.41 -7.04 18.41
CA SER A 7 2.39 -6.84 17.38
C SER A 7 2.87 -5.92 16.25
N VAL A 8 3.81 -5.02 16.54
CA VAL A 8 4.48 -4.13 15.58
C VAL A 8 5.22 -4.88 14.47
N SER A 9 5.92 -5.98 14.78
CA SER A 9 6.63 -6.80 13.77
C SER A 9 5.65 -7.53 12.86
N PHE A 10 4.53 -8.00 13.41
CA PHE A 10 3.43 -8.58 12.65
C PHE A 10 2.76 -7.55 11.72
N TRP A 11 2.40 -6.37 12.24
CA TRP A 11 1.79 -5.30 11.46
C TRP A 11 2.73 -4.75 10.36
N CYS A 12 4.03 -4.65 10.63
CA CYS A 12 5.02 -4.28 9.62
C CYS A 12 5.18 -5.37 8.53
N SER A 13 5.02 -6.64 8.88
CA SER A 13 5.03 -7.74 7.88
C SER A 13 3.76 -7.78 7.03
N MET A 14 2.65 -7.30 7.60
CA MET A 14 1.36 -7.18 6.95
C MET A 14 1.28 -5.97 6.02
N PHE A 15 2.02 -4.91 6.33
CA PHE A 15 2.04 -3.72 5.50
C PHE A 15 2.79 -4.00 4.18
N PRO A 16 2.14 -3.84 3.03
CA PRO A 16 2.60 -4.40 1.77
C PRO A 16 3.92 -3.81 1.25
N LEU A 17 4.29 -2.59 1.65
CA LEU A 17 5.59 -1.99 1.32
C LEU A 17 6.74 -2.46 2.22
N PHE A 18 6.44 -2.92 3.43
CA PHE A 18 7.43 -3.42 4.40
C PHE A 18 7.54 -4.95 4.37
N SER A 19 6.49 -5.64 3.90
CA SER A 19 6.44 -7.09 3.74
C SER A 19 7.63 -7.72 3.01
N PRO A 20 8.11 -7.23 1.84
CA PRO A 20 9.22 -7.87 1.13
C PRO A 20 10.57 -7.71 1.84
N ILE A 21 10.68 -6.76 2.77
CA ILE A 21 11.87 -6.53 3.59
C ILE A 21 11.81 -7.37 4.88
N VAL A 22 10.63 -7.48 5.50
CA VAL A 22 10.45 -8.13 6.81
C VAL A 22 10.20 -9.64 6.69
N MET A 23 9.58 -10.12 5.60
CA MET A 23 9.28 -11.55 5.41
C MET A 23 10.53 -12.44 5.27
N PRO A 24 11.60 -12.06 4.55
CA PRO A 24 12.84 -12.84 4.53
C PRO A 24 13.49 -12.94 5.92
N ALA A 25 13.40 -11.89 6.74
CA ALA A 25 13.87 -11.90 8.11
C ALA A 25 13.02 -12.81 9.02
N ARG A 26 11.72 -12.97 8.72
CA ARG A 26 10.82 -13.91 9.41
C ARG A 26 10.98 -15.35 8.92
N MET A 27 11.44 -15.59 7.70
CA MET A 27 11.66 -16.94 7.15
C MET A 27 12.65 -17.77 7.99
N ALA A 28 13.55 -17.12 8.72
CA ALA A 28 14.44 -17.77 9.69
C ALA A 28 13.73 -18.36 10.93
N PHE A 29 12.43 -18.10 11.10
CA PHE A 29 11.61 -18.52 12.25
C PHE A 29 10.42 -19.40 11.83
N ASP A 30 10.41 -19.95 10.60
CA ASP A 30 9.35 -20.83 10.06
C ASP A 30 7.91 -20.33 10.33
N PRO A 31 7.52 -19.16 9.77
CA PRO A 31 6.20 -18.59 9.99
C PRO A 31 5.10 -19.43 9.30
N PRO A 32 3.86 -19.41 9.81
CA PRO A 32 2.74 -20.11 9.20
C PRO A 32 2.54 -19.71 7.73
N ILE A 33 2.34 -20.70 6.85
CA ILE A 33 2.21 -20.51 5.38
C ILE A 33 1.09 -19.51 5.01
N TRP A 34 0.02 -19.45 5.80
CA TRP A 34 -1.07 -18.48 5.60
C TRP A 34 -0.64 -17.03 5.80
N GLU A 35 0.30 -16.73 6.70
CA GLU A 35 0.84 -15.36 6.87
C GLU A 35 1.58 -14.90 5.61
N VAL A 36 2.34 -15.81 4.99
CA VAL A 36 3.07 -15.57 3.75
C VAL A 36 2.11 -15.32 2.59
N LEU A 37 1.07 -16.15 2.46
CA LEU A 37 0.07 -16.00 1.42
C LEU A 37 -0.69 -14.66 1.57
N LEU A 38 -1.09 -14.32 2.79
CA LEU A 38 -1.86 -13.11 3.09
C LEU A 38 -1.02 -11.85 2.81
N SER A 39 0.25 -11.83 3.20
CA SER A 39 1.13 -10.69 2.92
C SER A 39 1.40 -10.51 1.42
N LEU A 40 1.53 -11.61 0.67
CA LEU A 40 1.70 -11.60 -0.78
C LEU A 40 0.44 -11.08 -1.49
N VAL A 41 -0.75 -11.51 -1.05
CA VAL A 41 -2.04 -11.00 -1.55
C VAL A 41 -2.17 -9.50 -1.27
N LEU A 42 -1.86 -9.05 -0.05
CA LEU A 42 -1.89 -7.63 0.29
C LEU A 42 -0.90 -6.80 -0.53
N LEU A 43 0.29 -7.35 -0.80
CA LEU A 43 1.30 -6.73 -1.65
C LEU A 43 0.78 -6.49 -3.07
N VAL A 44 0.22 -7.53 -3.70
CA VAL A 44 -0.34 -7.43 -5.05
C VAL A 44 -1.52 -6.47 -5.09
N LEU A 45 -2.45 -6.58 -4.13
CA LEU A 45 -3.61 -5.68 -4.05
C LEU A 45 -3.20 -4.23 -3.89
N SER A 46 -2.18 -3.96 -3.08
CA SER A 46 -1.73 -2.59 -2.84
C SER A 46 -0.96 -2.04 -4.03
N ALA A 47 -0.15 -2.85 -4.71
CA ALA A 47 0.47 -2.44 -5.96
C ALA A 47 -0.59 -2.04 -6.99
N ILE A 48 -1.62 -2.87 -7.19
CA ILE A 48 -2.74 -2.57 -8.10
C ILE A 48 -3.46 -1.29 -7.65
N PHE A 49 -3.73 -1.14 -6.35
CA PHE A 49 -4.39 0.04 -5.80
C PHE A 49 -3.61 1.33 -6.06
N PHE A 50 -2.31 1.35 -5.80
CA PHE A 50 -1.45 2.52 -6.04
C PHE A 50 -1.28 2.82 -7.53
N VAL A 51 -1.15 1.80 -8.38
CA VAL A 51 -1.11 1.97 -9.84
C VAL A 51 -2.43 2.55 -10.35
N TRP A 52 -3.56 2.02 -9.91
CA TRP A 52 -4.88 2.54 -10.24
C TRP A 52 -5.07 3.98 -9.77
N LEU A 53 -4.65 4.29 -8.54
CA LEU A 53 -4.73 5.62 -7.96
C LEU A 53 -3.85 6.62 -8.72
N SER A 54 -2.60 6.25 -9.05
CA SER A 54 -1.68 7.04 -9.87
C SER A 54 -2.25 7.29 -11.27
N ALA A 55 -2.74 6.26 -11.94
CA ALA A 55 -3.36 6.37 -13.26
C ALA A 55 -4.60 7.28 -13.23
N ARG A 56 -5.43 7.19 -12.18
CA ARG A 56 -6.62 8.03 -12.02
C ARG A 56 -6.26 9.49 -11.77
N ILE A 57 -5.24 9.76 -10.94
CA ILE A 57 -4.72 11.12 -10.73
C ILE A 57 -4.14 11.67 -12.04
N TYR A 58 -3.40 10.88 -12.81
CA TYR A 58 -2.85 11.31 -14.10
C TYR A 58 -3.95 11.69 -15.09
N ARG A 59 -5.02 10.88 -15.19
CA ARG A 59 -6.18 11.18 -16.04
C ARG A 59 -6.92 12.46 -15.66
N VAL A 60 -6.99 12.80 -14.37
CA VAL A 60 -7.60 14.06 -13.90
C VAL A 60 -6.63 15.23 -14.06
N GLY A 61 -5.36 15.01 -13.76
CA GLY A 61 -4.31 16.02 -13.77
C GLY A 61 -3.93 16.53 -15.16
N ILE A 62 -4.01 15.69 -16.19
CA ILE A 62 -3.64 16.07 -17.57
C ILE A 62 -4.56 17.17 -18.16
N LEU A 63 -5.76 17.38 -17.62
CA LEU A 63 -6.67 18.43 -18.08
C LEU A 63 -6.54 19.74 -17.28
N LEU A 64 -5.74 19.73 -16.20
CA LEU A 64 -5.54 20.87 -15.31
C LEU A 64 -4.22 21.59 -15.65
N TYR A 65 -4.20 22.30 -16.78
CA TYR A 65 -3.12 23.23 -17.10
C TYR A 65 -3.44 24.63 -16.57
N GLY A 66 -2.59 25.18 -15.69
CA GLY A 66 -2.60 26.61 -15.33
C GLY A 66 -3.28 27.01 -14.00
N LYS A 67 -3.82 26.07 -13.21
CA LYS A 67 -4.37 26.36 -11.87
C LYS A 67 -3.50 25.72 -10.78
N LYS A 68 -3.33 26.38 -9.61
CA LYS A 68 -2.67 25.75 -8.45
C LYS A 68 -3.57 24.64 -7.91
N ASN A 69 -3.28 23.41 -8.31
CA ASN A 69 -4.04 22.23 -7.92
C ASN A 69 -4.01 22.06 -6.39
N ASN A 70 -5.14 22.26 -5.72
CA ASN A 70 -5.26 22.02 -4.28
C ASN A 70 -5.60 20.55 -4.04
N LEU A 71 -4.96 19.89 -3.08
CA LEU A 71 -5.24 18.49 -2.71
C LEU A 71 -6.73 18.25 -2.41
N LYS A 72 -7.44 19.26 -1.87
CA LYS A 72 -8.90 19.19 -1.65
C LYS A 72 -9.70 19.12 -2.95
N GLU A 73 -9.29 19.83 -4.00
CA GLU A 73 -9.96 19.75 -5.30
C GLU A 73 -9.75 18.35 -5.88
N ILE A 74 -8.51 17.86 -5.93
CA ILE A 74 -8.19 16.52 -6.45
C ILE A 74 -9.02 15.43 -5.75
N TRP A 75 -9.15 15.52 -4.42
CA TRP A 75 -9.96 14.58 -3.66
C TRP A 75 -11.46 14.71 -3.98
N LYS A 76 -11.97 15.93 -4.16
CA LYS A 76 -13.36 16.17 -4.60
C LYS A 76 -13.62 15.57 -5.98
N TRP A 77 -12.75 15.77 -6.98
CA TRP A 77 -12.90 15.18 -8.33
C TRP A 77 -12.80 13.65 -8.32
N MET A 78 -12.01 13.08 -7.41
CA MET A 78 -11.84 11.63 -7.29
C MET A 78 -13.12 10.92 -6.83
N PHE A 79 -13.95 11.60 -6.01
CA PHE A 79 -15.20 11.07 -5.44
C PHE A 79 -16.47 11.76 -5.98
N TYR A 80 -16.35 12.73 -6.88
CA TYR A 80 -17.50 13.36 -7.53
C TYR A 80 -18.03 12.43 -8.63
N LYS A 81 -18.98 11.59 -8.25
CA LYS A 81 -19.84 10.84 -9.16
C LYS A 81 -20.94 11.82 -9.58
N GLY A 82 -20.83 12.35 -10.80
CA GLY A 82 -21.94 13.05 -11.45
C GLY A 82 -23.14 12.12 -11.60
#